data_AF-A0A9D2A2X3-F1
#
_entry.id   AF-A0A9D2A2X3-F1
#
_cell.length_a   1.000
_cell.length_b   1.000
_cell.length_c   1.000
_cell.angle_alpha   90.00
_cell.angle_beta   90.00
_cell.angle_gamma   90.00
#
_symmetry.space_group_name_H-M   'P 1'
#
loop_
_entity.id
_entity.type
_entity.pdbx_description
1 polymer ?
#
loop_
_entity_poly.entity_id
_entity_poly.type
_entity_poly.pdbx_seq_one_letter_code
_entity_poly.pdbx_strand_id
1 'polypeptide(L)'
;MKIVPLPADRAAQDKKARELNSFARAYNALLLGFAIAAIVCLIGVLVVVIMLEMGDPDPEREMLLYILTGCFAGGSVLFAACSLLFGKLAQEAVGTHHDFVERCCGEQCFFVGEGTIAEFGETELTIRSQEGKEKAPIRVPYAEIVFHSVCTRPRAQEKGKWSVVIEMPAHYVMKKGDSPRALVETEGKERLYRTLEAHGLELHGEQPPRGEKRKNVRFRPVVKFLLPDAQKRRRSLIFAGVGLVLIVGGALIALFWQDMLLVGVILSVFGIFLAVRSLIGFANARGMLAFYEEGLCWRDSGRAEADRFFLKWQEVERMTIEKVQDKRYLAAVCAYGTYHIPEVAGAYEYLQKFRPELCEE
;
A
#
# COMPACT_ATOMS: atom_id res chain seq x y z
N MET A 1 2.97 18.02 -3.81
CA MET A 1 3.20 17.94 -5.27
C MET A 1 3.79 19.25 -5.74
N LYS A 2 4.81 19.21 -6.60
CA LYS A 2 5.34 20.41 -7.25
C LYS A 2 4.49 20.68 -8.48
N ILE A 3 3.86 21.85 -8.55
CA ILE A 3 3.07 22.26 -9.71
C ILE A 3 4.04 22.64 -10.83
N VAL A 4 3.97 21.94 -11.95
CA VAL A 4 4.77 22.24 -13.15
C VAL A 4 3.96 23.17 -14.05
N PRO A 5 4.52 24.31 -14.50
CA PRO A 5 3.83 25.20 -15.42
C PRO A 5 3.62 24.52 -16.78
N LEU A 6 2.48 24.77 -17.41
CA LEU A 6 2.15 24.26 -18.74
C LEU A 6 2.84 25.12 -19.82
N PRO A 7 3.64 24.52 -20.72
CA PRO A 7 4.07 25.19 -21.94
C PRO A 7 2.86 25.55 -22.83
N ALA A 8 2.95 26.66 -23.58
CA ALA A 8 1.89 27.07 -24.50
C ALA A 8 1.72 26.12 -25.70
N ASP A 9 2.83 25.54 -26.18
CA ASP A 9 2.83 24.66 -27.36
C ASP A 9 2.56 23.20 -27.02
N ARG A 10 1.66 22.55 -27.76
CA ARG A 10 1.35 21.10 -27.60
C ARG A 10 2.59 20.22 -27.78
N ALA A 11 3.46 20.53 -28.74
CA ALA A 11 4.71 19.78 -28.94
C ALA A 11 5.66 19.90 -27.73
N ALA A 12 5.68 21.07 -27.06
CA ALA A 12 6.48 21.27 -25.85
C ALA A 12 5.85 20.58 -24.63
N GLN A 13 4.51 20.54 -24.56
CA GLN A 13 3.77 19.76 -23.55
C GLN A 13 4.09 18.26 -23.67
N ASP A 14 4.01 17.69 -24.87
CA ASP A 14 4.32 16.28 -25.12
C ASP A 14 5.77 15.94 -24.76
N LYS A 15 6.72 16.82 -25.14
CA LYS A 15 8.12 16.66 -24.77
C LYS A 15 8.30 16.66 -23.25
N LYS A 16 7.66 17.60 -22.55
CA LYS A 16 7.73 17.70 -21.09
C LYS A 16 7.09 16.50 -20.38
N ALA A 17 5.96 16.01 -20.88
CA ALA A 17 5.32 14.80 -20.37
C ALA A 17 6.24 13.58 -20.51
N ARG A 18 6.89 13.41 -21.68
CA ARG A 18 7.87 12.34 -21.90
C ARG A 18 9.09 12.47 -20.98
N GLU A 19 9.61 13.67 -20.76
CA GLU A 19 10.69 13.92 -19.80
C GLU A 19 10.28 13.52 -18.38
N LEU A 20 9.11 13.94 -17.92
CA LEU A 20 8.62 13.61 -16.58
C LEU A 20 8.39 12.11 -16.41
N ASN A 21 7.85 11.44 -17.44
CA ASN A 21 7.69 9.99 -17.45
C ASN A 21 9.05 9.27 -17.43
N SER A 22 10.03 9.73 -18.22
CA SER A 22 11.37 9.14 -18.22
C SER A 22 12.07 9.33 -16.89
N PHE A 23 11.89 10.48 -16.22
CA PHE A 23 12.38 10.68 -14.85
C PHE A 23 11.73 9.73 -13.84
N ALA A 24 10.39 9.57 -13.88
CA ALA A 24 9.69 8.63 -13.01
C ALA A 24 10.17 7.18 -13.22
N ARG A 25 10.34 6.76 -14.49
CA ARG A 25 10.91 5.45 -14.84
C ARG A 25 12.35 5.30 -14.38
N ALA A 26 13.18 6.33 -14.53
CA ALA A 26 14.57 6.32 -14.08
C ALA A 26 14.66 6.16 -12.55
N TYR A 27 13.83 6.86 -11.78
CA TYR A 27 13.79 6.69 -10.32
C TYR A 27 13.32 5.29 -9.90
N ASN A 28 12.32 4.72 -10.59
CA ASN A 28 11.90 3.34 -10.35
C ASN A 28 13.00 2.33 -10.73
N ALA A 29 13.72 2.56 -11.83
CA ALA A 29 14.85 1.72 -12.22
C ALA A 29 16.00 1.82 -11.21
N LEU A 30 16.31 3.01 -10.69
CA LEU A 30 17.30 3.21 -9.64
C LEU A 30 16.88 2.55 -8.33
N LEU A 31 15.62 2.70 -7.91
CA LEU A 31 15.04 1.99 -6.77
C LEU A 31 15.30 0.48 -6.86
N LEU A 32 14.94 -0.12 -8.00
CA LEU A 32 15.13 -1.54 -8.24
C LEU A 32 16.61 -1.92 -8.29
N GLY A 33 17.43 -1.13 -8.98
CA GLY A 33 18.87 -1.34 -9.09
C GLY A 33 19.58 -1.32 -7.73
N PHE A 34 19.26 -0.35 -6.87
CA PHE A 34 19.78 -0.29 -5.51
C PHE A 34 19.26 -1.43 -4.63
N ALA A 35 17.99 -1.83 -4.78
CA ALA A 35 17.46 -2.98 -4.05
C ALA A 35 18.20 -4.27 -4.44
N ILE A 36 18.45 -4.49 -5.73
CA ILE A 36 19.23 -5.63 -6.23
C ILE A 36 20.68 -5.56 -5.74
N ALA A 37 21.33 -4.40 -5.83
CA ALA A 37 22.69 -4.21 -5.34
C ALA A 37 22.83 -4.51 -3.84
N ALA A 38 21.85 -4.10 -3.03
CA ALA A 38 21.81 -4.43 -1.61
C ALA A 38 21.75 -5.94 -1.36
N ILE A 39 20.94 -6.66 -2.14
CA ILE A 39 20.83 -8.13 -2.07
C ILE A 39 22.14 -8.79 -2.51
N VAL A 40 22.76 -8.32 -3.60
CA VAL A 40 24.05 -8.85 -4.08
C VAL A 40 25.15 -8.62 -3.05
N CYS A 41 25.20 -7.45 -2.40
CA CYS A 41 26.14 -7.21 -1.31
C CYS A 41 25.91 -8.18 -0.13
N LEU A 42 24.67 -8.48 0.24
CA LEU A 42 24.38 -9.48 1.27
C LEU A 42 24.85 -10.90 0.88
N ILE A 43 24.69 -11.27 -0.40
CA ILE A 43 25.24 -12.52 -0.93
C ILE A 43 26.78 -12.47 -0.90
N GLY A 44 27.38 -11.34 -1.24
CA GLY A 44 28.83 -11.11 -1.15
C GLY A 44 29.38 -11.28 0.27
N VAL A 45 28.67 -10.76 1.29
CA VAL A 45 29.01 -11.04 2.70
C VAL A 45 29.03 -12.55 2.95
N LEU A 46 28.00 -13.28 2.52
CA LEU A 46 27.93 -14.72 2.71
C LEU A 46 29.11 -15.46 2.05
N VAL A 47 29.47 -15.08 0.82
CA VAL A 47 30.57 -15.71 0.08
C VAL A 47 31.92 -15.42 0.73
N VAL A 48 32.20 -14.17 1.12
CA VAL A 48 33.46 -13.79 1.77
C VAL A 48 33.64 -14.52 3.09
N VAL A 49 32.55 -14.68 3.83
CA VAL A 49 32.52 -15.46 5.06
C VAL A 49 32.88 -16.92 4.79
N ILE A 50 32.31 -17.52 3.75
CA ILE A 50 32.63 -18.90 3.36
C ILE A 50 34.10 -19.02 2.93
N MET A 51 34.66 -17.99 2.29
CA MET A 51 36.07 -17.97 1.84
C MET A 51 37.08 -17.72 2.97
N LEU A 52 36.68 -17.00 4.03
CA LEU A 52 37.44 -16.86 5.29
C LEU A 52 37.64 -18.20 5.98
N GLU A 53 36.81 -19.18 5.64
CA GLU A 53 36.61 -20.39 6.41
C GLU A 53 37.06 -21.66 5.71
N MET A 54 36.94 -21.72 4.39
CA MET A 54 37.47 -22.82 3.58
C MET A 54 38.86 -22.51 3.01
N GLY A 55 39.44 -21.35 3.34
CA GLY A 55 40.75 -20.93 2.86
C GLY A 55 41.87 -21.34 3.80
N ASP A 56 43.04 -21.67 3.24
CA ASP A 56 44.25 -21.83 4.05
C ASP A 56 44.53 -20.53 4.83
N PRO A 57 44.91 -20.65 6.13
CA PRO A 57 45.13 -19.50 7.01
C PRO A 57 46.36 -18.73 6.55
N ASP A 58 46.11 -17.60 5.91
CA ASP A 58 47.11 -16.62 5.49
C ASP A 58 46.68 -15.25 6.06
N PRO A 59 47.48 -14.63 6.95
CA PRO A 59 47.11 -13.40 7.64
C PRO A 59 46.84 -12.23 6.68
N GLU A 60 47.49 -12.17 5.52
CA GLU A 60 47.22 -11.13 4.53
C GLU A 60 45.87 -11.35 3.84
N ARG A 61 45.54 -12.61 3.53
CA ARG A 61 44.27 -13.02 2.95
C ARG A 61 43.11 -12.83 3.91
N GLU A 62 43.27 -13.16 5.19
CA GLU A 62 42.25 -12.97 6.21
C GLU A 62 41.92 -11.49 6.40
N MET A 63 42.93 -10.63 6.52
CA MET A 63 42.74 -9.19 6.66
C MET A 63 41.97 -8.62 5.46
N LEU A 64 42.30 -9.05 4.24
CA LEU A 64 41.58 -8.66 3.02
C LEU A 64 40.10 -9.08 3.04
N LEU A 65 39.81 -10.30 3.50
CA LEU A 65 38.44 -10.79 3.57
C LEU A 65 37.62 -10.11 4.68
N TYR A 66 38.23 -9.75 5.82
CA TYR A 66 37.57 -8.92 6.83
C TYR A 66 37.20 -7.53 6.29
N ILE A 67 38.11 -6.90 5.54
CA ILE A 67 37.84 -5.63 4.86
C ILE A 67 36.70 -5.80 3.86
N LEU A 68 36.72 -6.84 3.03
CA LEU A 68 35.64 -7.15 2.09
C LEU A 68 34.29 -7.34 2.77
N THR A 69 34.28 -8.02 3.92
CA THR A 69 33.06 -8.23 4.73
C THR A 69 32.50 -6.89 5.21
N GLY A 70 33.34 -6.00 5.71
CA GLY A 70 32.96 -4.63 6.08
C GLY A 70 32.43 -3.82 4.90
N CYS A 71 33.09 -3.90 3.74
CA CYS A 71 32.67 -3.22 2.52
C CYS A 71 31.30 -3.72 2.02
N PHE A 72 31.05 -5.03 2.01
CA PHE A 72 29.78 -5.59 1.58
C PHE A 72 28.65 -5.32 2.59
N ALA A 73 28.93 -5.43 3.90
CA ALA A 73 27.95 -5.09 4.93
C ALA A 73 27.57 -3.61 4.87
N GLY A 74 28.56 -2.71 4.81
CA GLY A 74 28.34 -1.27 4.67
C GLY A 74 27.61 -0.91 3.36
N GLY A 75 28.02 -1.53 2.25
CA GLY A 75 27.36 -1.38 0.95
C GLY A 75 25.89 -1.79 0.98
N SER A 76 25.56 -2.90 1.63
CA SER A 76 24.17 -3.38 1.73
C SER A 76 23.26 -2.38 2.45
N VAL A 77 23.73 -1.79 3.55
CA VAL A 77 22.99 -0.79 4.33
C VAL A 77 22.82 0.50 3.53
N LEU A 78 23.89 0.97 2.88
CA LEU A 78 23.87 2.17 2.05
C LEU A 78 22.88 2.02 0.88
N PHE A 79 22.96 0.92 0.13
CA PHE A 79 22.06 0.67 -0.99
C PHE A 79 20.61 0.49 -0.55
N ALA A 80 20.36 -0.15 0.59
CA ALA A 80 19.01 -0.23 1.16
C ALA A 80 18.47 1.17 1.51
N ALA A 81 19.26 2.04 2.13
CA ALA A 81 18.87 3.41 2.43
C ALA A 81 18.58 4.22 1.16
N CYS A 82 19.44 4.11 0.14
CA CYS A 82 19.23 4.73 -1.17
C CYS A 82 17.91 4.25 -1.80
N SER A 83 17.61 2.95 -1.75
CA SER A 83 16.36 2.41 -2.29
C SER A 83 15.13 3.07 -1.65
N LEU A 84 15.13 3.26 -0.32
CA LEU A 84 14.00 3.92 0.37
C LEU A 84 13.83 5.39 -0.04
N LEU A 85 14.94 6.11 -0.24
CA LEU A 85 14.91 7.51 -0.69
C LEU A 85 14.37 7.61 -2.13
N PHE A 86 14.89 6.79 -3.04
CA PHE A 86 14.44 6.76 -4.43
C PHE A 86 12.99 6.28 -4.56
N GLY A 87 12.52 5.41 -3.67
CA GLY A 87 11.12 5.01 -3.61
C GLY A 87 10.17 6.19 -3.34
N LYS A 88 10.54 7.08 -2.40
CA LYS A 88 9.76 8.30 -2.15
C LYS A 88 9.78 9.26 -3.33
N LEU A 89 10.96 9.48 -3.92
CA LEU A 89 11.11 10.34 -5.10
C LEU A 89 10.34 9.81 -6.31
N ALA A 90 10.33 8.50 -6.51
CA ALA A 90 9.55 7.88 -7.59
C ALA A 90 8.04 8.11 -7.41
N GLN A 91 7.53 7.94 -6.19
CA GLN A 91 6.11 8.21 -5.89
C GLN A 91 5.74 9.68 -6.15
N GLU A 92 6.59 10.61 -5.73
CA GLU A 92 6.37 12.04 -6.00
C GLU A 92 6.45 12.37 -7.50
N ALA A 93 7.42 11.78 -8.22
CA ALA A 93 7.58 11.99 -9.66
C ALA A 93 6.38 11.48 -10.46
N VAL A 94 5.87 10.29 -10.11
CA VAL A 94 4.65 9.72 -10.72
C VAL A 94 3.46 10.64 -10.48
N GLY A 95 3.25 11.11 -9.25
CA GLY A 95 2.17 12.06 -8.94
C GLY A 95 2.28 13.37 -9.73
N THR A 96 3.48 13.94 -9.85
CA THR A 96 3.72 15.15 -10.65
C THR A 96 3.51 14.90 -12.15
N HIS A 97 3.90 13.74 -12.68
CA HIS A 97 3.63 13.39 -14.07
C HIS A 97 2.12 13.29 -14.35
N HIS A 98 1.36 12.58 -13.51
CA HIS A 98 -0.09 12.46 -13.67
C HIS A 98 -0.79 13.82 -13.58
N ASP A 99 -0.41 14.65 -12.60
CA ASP A 99 -0.95 16.01 -12.48
C ASP A 99 -0.67 16.88 -13.71
N PHE A 100 0.55 16.80 -14.26
CA PHE A 100 0.92 17.52 -15.47
C PHE A 100 0.08 17.07 -16.68
N VAL A 101 -0.04 15.77 -16.89
CA VAL A 101 -0.79 15.22 -18.03
C VAL A 101 -2.29 15.54 -17.96
N GLU A 102 -2.88 15.49 -16.77
CA GLU A 102 -4.26 15.92 -16.57
C GLU A 102 -4.45 17.37 -16.98
N ARG A 103 -3.56 18.25 -16.53
CA ARG A 103 -3.61 19.69 -16.84
C ARG A 103 -3.34 20.01 -18.31
N CYS A 104 -2.58 19.18 -19.02
CA CYS A 104 -2.46 19.28 -20.48
C CYS A 104 -3.77 18.98 -21.21
N CYS A 105 -4.63 18.13 -20.63
CA CYS A 105 -5.95 17.84 -21.17
C CYS A 105 -6.97 18.93 -20.81
N GLY A 106 -6.83 19.54 -19.64
CA GLY A 106 -7.61 20.69 -19.18
C GLY A 106 -7.61 20.80 -17.65
N GLU A 107 -7.92 21.98 -17.11
CA GLU A 107 -7.99 22.18 -15.64
C GLU A 107 -9.14 21.37 -14.99
N GLN A 108 -10.14 20.99 -15.78
CA GLN A 108 -11.30 20.17 -15.39
C GLN A 108 -11.16 18.68 -15.78
N CYS A 109 -9.94 18.23 -16.10
CA CYS A 109 -9.64 16.84 -16.45
C CYS A 109 -8.92 16.11 -15.31
N PHE A 110 -9.36 14.89 -14.99
CA PHE A 110 -8.82 14.08 -13.89
C PHE A 110 -8.66 12.62 -14.30
N PHE A 111 -7.61 11.94 -13.81
CA PHE A 111 -7.46 10.50 -14.04
C PHE A 111 -8.46 9.72 -13.20
N VAL A 112 -9.09 8.73 -13.84
CA VAL A 112 -10.14 7.88 -13.27
C VAL A 112 -9.77 6.39 -13.45
N GLY A 113 -8.47 6.11 -13.58
CA GLY A 113 -7.89 4.80 -13.85
C GLY A 113 -6.66 4.91 -14.75
N GLU A 114 -6.08 3.77 -15.13
CA GLU A 114 -4.96 3.74 -16.06
C GLU A 114 -5.41 4.21 -17.45
N GLY A 115 -4.82 5.30 -17.94
CA GLY A 115 -5.06 5.83 -19.30
C GLY A 115 -6.47 6.38 -19.56
N THR A 116 -7.28 6.57 -18.51
CA THR A 116 -8.68 7.05 -18.63
C THR A 116 -8.86 8.37 -17.89
N ILE A 117 -9.42 9.36 -18.57
CA ILE A 117 -9.64 10.72 -18.07
C ILE A 117 -11.14 10.98 -17.97
N ALA A 118 -11.58 11.53 -16.84
CA ALA A 118 -12.87 12.16 -16.70
C ALA A 118 -12.72 13.68 -16.87
N GLU A 119 -13.47 14.21 -17.82
CA GLU A 119 -13.55 15.62 -18.16
C GLU A 119 -14.92 16.15 -17.73
N PHE A 120 -14.91 17.15 -16.85
CA PHE A 120 -16.12 17.78 -16.36
C PHE A 120 -16.56 18.86 -17.36
N GLY A 121 -17.66 18.62 -18.07
CA GLY A 121 -18.30 19.62 -18.92
C GLY A 121 -19.38 20.40 -18.18
N GLU A 122 -20.13 21.25 -18.89
CA GLU A 122 -21.16 22.10 -18.27
C GLU A 122 -22.31 21.30 -17.64
N THR A 123 -22.75 20.22 -18.28
CA THR A 123 -23.93 19.43 -17.86
C THR A 123 -23.68 17.92 -17.77
N GLU A 124 -22.55 17.45 -18.27
CA GLU A 124 -22.20 16.03 -18.37
C GLU A 124 -20.73 15.78 -18.00
N LEU A 125 -20.48 14.60 -17.43
CA LEU A 125 -19.14 14.05 -17.25
C LEU A 125 -18.78 13.22 -18.47
N THR A 126 -17.66 13.56 -19.12
CA THR A 126 -17.14 12.79 -20.26
C THR A 126 -15.97 11.92 -19.82
N ILE A 127 -16.11 10.61 -19.94
CA ILE A 127 -15.04 9.63 -19.70
C ILE A 127 -14.44 9.24 -21.06
N ARG A 128 -13.14 9.48 -21.23
CA ARG A 128 -12.43 9.19 -22.47
C ARG A 128 -11.03 8.64 -22.24
N SER A 129 -10.49 7.96 -23.25
CA SER A 129 -9.08 7.58 -23.27
C SER A 129 -8.21 8.83 -23.35
N GLN A 130 -7.09 8.82 -22.62
CA GLN A 130 -6.07 9.86 -22.65
C GLN A 130 -5.54 10.10 -24.07
N GLU A 131 -5.35 9.03 -24.85
CA GLU A 131 -4.74 9.11 -26.19
C GLU A 131 -5.76 9.39 -27.31
N GLY A 132 -7.04 9.51 -26.98
CA GLY A 132 -8.12 9.90 -27.89
C GLY A 132 -8.41 8.93 -29.06
N LYS A 133 -7.67 7.82 -29.18
CA LYS A 133 -7.71 6.95 -30.36
C LYS A 133 -8.39 5.59 -30.16
N GLU A 134 -8.56 5.14 -28.92
CA GLU A 134 -8.91 3.74 -28.68
C GLU A 134 -10.41 3.46 -28.54
N LYS A 135 -11.21 4.40 -28.03
CA LYS A 135 -12.63 4.18 -27.72
C LYS A 135 -13.46 5.46 -27.83
N ALA A 136 -14.72 5.32 -28.22
CA ALA A 136 -15.68 6.41 -28.18
C ALA A 136 -15.84 6.95 -26.74
N PRO A 137 -15.95 8.28 -26.56
CA PRO A 137 -16.14 8.88 -25.25
C PRO A 137 -17.50 8.48 -24.68
N ILE A 138 -17.53 8.15 -23.39
CA ILE A 138 -18.75 7.88 -22.64
C ILE A 138 -19.17 9.21 -22.01
N ARG A 139 -20.44 9.58 -22.18
CA ARG A 139 -21.01 10.80 -21.63
C ARG A 139 -22.10 10.42 -20.65
N VAL A 140 -22.01 10.96 -19.43
CA VAL A 140 -22.94 10.68 -18.36
C VAL A 140 -23.48 12.01 -17.82
N PRO A 141 -24.80 12.26 -17.86
CA PRO A 141 -25.39 13.48 -17.31
C PRO A 141 -25.17 13.58 -15.80
N TYR A 142 -24.91 14.78 -15.27
CA TYR A 142 -24.71 14.96 -13.83
C TYR A 142 -25.91 14.54 -12.97
N ALA A 143 -27.12 14.61 -13.53
CA ALA A 143 -28.34 14.19 -12.84
C ALA A 143 -28.35 12.69 -12.44
N GLU A 144 -27.52 11.87 -13.09
CA GLU A 144 -27.41 10.44 -12.84
C GLU A 144 -26.15 10.07 -12.04
N ILE A 145 -25.34 11.06 -11.65
CA ILE A 145 -24.05 10.85 -10.99
C ILE A 145 -24.14 11.27 -9.53
N VAL A 146 -23.56 10.45 -8.65
CA VAL A 146 -23.36 10.79 -7.25
C VAL A 146 -21.87 10.83 -6.95
N PHE A 147 -21.41 11.89 -6.30
CA PHE A 147 -20.00 12.06 -5.93
C PHE A 147 -19.81 11.80 -4.44
N HIS A 148 -18.91 10.89 -4.12
CA HIS A 148 -18.57 10.53 -2.74
C HIS A 148 -17.12 10.91 -2.43
N SER A 149 -16.91 11.67 -1.35
CA SER A 149 -15.57 11.89 -0.81
C SER A 149 -15.19 10.72 0.10
N VAL A 150 -14.07 10.09 -0.22
CA VAL A 150 -13.59 8.91 0.50
C VAL A 150 -12.20 9.19 1.06
N CYS A 151 -12.02 8.92 2.36
CA CYS A 151 -10.72 9.02 3.01
C CYS A 151 -10.20 7.64 3.37
N THR A 152 -9.35 7.07 2.50
CA THR A 152 -8.75 5.75 2.74
C THR A 152 -7.63 5.85 3.77
N ARG A 153 -7.75 5.06 4.85
CA ARG A 153 -6.84 5.09 5.99
C ARG A 153 -6.24 3.70 6.23
N PRO A 154 -4.92 3.53 6.07
CA PRO A 154 -4.26 2.25 6.36
C PRO A 154 -4.08 1.98 7.87
N ARG A 155 -4.36 2.99 8.71
CA ARG A 155 -4.19 2.95 10.18
C ARG A 155 -5.31 3.77 10.83
N ALA A 156 -5.67 3.44 12.06
CA ALA A 156 -6.61 4.20 12.88
C ALA A 156 -6.01 5.56 13.31
N GLN A 157 -6.09 6.54 12.42
CA GLN A 157 -5.65 7.91 12.62
C GLN A 157 -6.44 8.85 11.71
N GLU A 158 -6.43 10.14 12.04
CA GLU A 158 -7.19 11.14 11.28
C GLU A 158 -6.68 11.30 9.84
N LYS A 159 -5.36 11.18 9.63
CA LYS A 159 -4.74 11.35 8.30
C LYS A 159 -4.90 10.11 7.41
N GLY A 160 -5.57 10.29 6.28
CA GLY A 160 -5.69 9.32 5.19
C GLY A 160 -5.31 9.87 3.82
N LYS A 161 -5.49 9.06 2.78
CA LYS A 161 -5.46 9.48 1.38
C LYS A 161 -6.88 9.81 0.96
N TRP A 162 -7.06 10.96 0.31
CA TRP A 162 -8.36 11.42 -0.15
C TRP A 162 -8.57 11.06 -1.61
N SER A 163 -9.75 10.56 -1.91
CA SER A 163 -10.24 10.32 -3.27
C SER A 163 -11.68 10.76 -3.39
N VAL A 164 -12.11 10.95 -4.63
CA VAL A 164 -13.51 11.12 -4.98
C VAL A 164 -13.92 9.88 -5.77
N VAL A 165 -14.93 9.19 -5.28
CA VAL A 165 -15.58 8.08 -5.97
C VAL A 165 -16.78 8.63 -6.72
N ILE A 166 -16.78 8.44 -8.02
CA ILE A 166 -17.84 8.84 -8.94
C ILE A 166 -18.72 7.61 -9.18
N GLU A 167 -19.94 7.68 -8.66
CA GLU A 167 -20.95 6.64 -8.82
C GLU A 167 -21.86 7.00 -9.99
N MET A 168 -22.00 6.09 -10.95
CA MET A 168 -22.82 6.29 -12.14
C MET A 168 -23.51 4.98 -12.58
N PRO A 169 -24.53 5.02 -13.44
CA PRO A 169 -25.19 3.80 -13.90
C PRO A 169 -24.24 2.88 -14.66
N ALA A 170 -24.28 1.59 -14.35
CA ALA A 170 -23.30 0.63 -14.89
C ALA A 170 -23.39 0.48 -16.42
N HIS A 171 -24.56 0.70 -17.02
CA HIS A 171 -24.79 0.54 -18.45
C HIS A 171 -23.96 1.51 -19.31
N TYR A 172 -23.46 2.61 -18.76
CA TYR A 172 -22.55 3.53 -19.45
C TYR A 172 -21.12 3.00 -19.58
N VAL A 173 -20.63 2.27 -18.58
CA VAL A 173 -19.20 1.94 -18.45
C VAL A 173 -18.94 0.44 -18.60
N MET A 174 -19.89 -0.41 -18.21
CA MET A 174 -19.76 -1.85 -18.20
C MET A 174 -20.51 -2.48 -19.37
N LYS A 175 -19.83 -3.33 -20.15
CA LYS A 175 -20.46 -4.12 -21.24
C LYS A 175 -21.26 -5.33 -20.73
N LYS A 176 -20.93 -5.83 -19.54
CA LYS A 176 -21.56 -6.96 -18.85
C LYS A 176 -21.41 -6.79 -17.35
N GLY A 177 -22.48 -7.01 -16.59
CA GLY A 177 -22.47 -6.99 -15.14
C GLY A 177 -23.88 -6.91 -14.58
N ASP A 178 -24.12 -7.57 -13.45
CA ASP A 178 -25.42 -7.54 -12.75
C ASP A 178 -25.51 -6.35 -11.77
N SER A 179 -24.43 -5.58 -11.62
CA SER A 179 -24.41 -4.39 -10.77
C SER A 179 -25.19 -3.25 -11.44
N PRO A 180 -26.16 -2.62 -10.75
CA PRO A 180 -26.89 -1.48 -11.31
C PRO A 180 -26.00 -0.23 -11.46
N ARG A 181 -24.91 -0.14 -10.67
CA ARG A 181 -24.04 1.03 -10.58
C ARG A 181 -22.56 0.66 -10.77
N ALA A 182 -21.82 1.57 -11.39
CA ALA A 182 -20.38 1.53 -11.55
C ALA A 182 -19.74 2.62 -10.69
N LEU A 183 -18.63 2.27 -10.04
CA LEU A 183 -17.85 3.18 -9.20
C LEU A 183 -16.52 3.40 -9.90
N VAL A 184 -16.12 4.67 -10.02
CA VAL A 184 -14.82 5.02 -10.57
C VAL A 184 -14.12 6.05 -9.70
N GLU A 185 -12.86 5.79 -9.38
CA GLU A 185 -12.12 6.56 -8.36
C GLU A 185 -11.16 7.55 -9.01
N THR A 186 -11.10 8.76 -8.46
CA THR A 186 -10.10 9.77 -8.80
C THR A 186 -9.43 10.33 -7.55
N GLU A 187 -8.18 10.77 -7.69
CA GLU A 187 -7.44 11.35 -6.56
C GLU A 187 -8.07 12.67 -6.10
N GLY A 188 -8.19 12.84 -4.78
CA GLY A 188 -8.78 14.01 -4.15
C GLY A 188 -7.90 15.25 -4.24
N LYS A 189 -7.92 15.94 -5.38
CA LYS A 189 -7.16 17.17 -5.65
C LYS A 189 -7.99 18.41 -5.34
N GLU A 190 -7.34 19.49 -4.90
CA GLU A 190 -8.04 20.75 -4.62
C GLU A 190 -8.78 21.32 -5.84
N ARG A 191 -8.17 21.20 -7.03
CA ARG A 191 -8.83 21.59 -8.28
C ARG A 191 -10.07 20.75 -8.60
N LEU A 192 -10.11 19.47 -8.22
CA LEU A 192 -11.30 18.65 -8.39
C LEU A 192 -12.44 19.18 -7.52
N TYR A 193 -12.18 19.46 -6.24
CA TYR A 193 -13.19 20.01 -5.34
C TYR A 193 -13.74 21.36 -5.82
N ARG A 194 -12.86 22.24 -6.31
CA ARG A 194 -13.28 23.52 -6.93
C ARG A 194 -14.12 23.31 -8.18
N THR A 195 -13.79 22.32 -9.02
CA THR A 195 -14.57 21.97 -10.20
C THR A 195 -15.96 21.46 -9.82
N LEU A 196 -16.07 20.61 -8.81
CA LEU A 196 -17.38 20.13 -8.31
C LEU A 196 -18.24 21.29 -7.80
N GLU A 197 -17.66 22.19 -6.99
CA GLU A 197 -18.36 23.39 -6.50
C GLU A 197 -18.81 24.34 -7.61
N ALA A 198 -17.96 24.56 -8.61
CA ALA A 198 -18.28 25.44 -9.73
C ALA A 198 -19.46 24.93 -10.56
N HIS A 199 -19.66 23.61 -10.61
CA HIS A 199 -20.79 22.98 -11.30
C HIS A 199 -21.99 22.74 -10.37
N GLY A 200 -21.93 23.17 -9.10
CA GLY A 200 -22.99 22.95 -8.12
C GLY A 200 -23.19 21.48 -7.75
N LEU A 201 -22.17 20.64 -7.91
CA LEU A 201 -22.23 19.21 -7.63
C LEU A 201 -21.99 18.94 -6.14
N GLU A 202 -22.94 18.26 -5.51
CA GLU A 202 -22.82 17.88 -4.10
C GLU A 202 -21.83 16.74 -3.92
N LEU A 203 -20.98 16.88 -2.89
CA LEU A 203 -20.01 15.88 -2.50
C LEU A 203 -20.45 15.25 -1.17
N HIS A 204 -20.89 14.01 -1.23
CA HIS A 204 -21.34 13.24 -0.07
C HIS A 204 -20.16 12.65 0.71
N GLY A 205 -20.35 12.37 2.01
CA GLY A 205 -19.33 11.77 2.86
C GLY A 205 -18.49 12.77 3.65
N GLU A 206 -17.30 12.34 4.08
CA GLU A 206 -16.44 13.16 4.94
C GLU A 206 -15.83 14.31 4.13
N GLN A 207 -15.89 15.54 4.65
CA GLN A 207 -15.32 16.67 3.93
C GLN A 207 -13.78 16.69 4.00
N PRO A 208 -13.09 16.86 2.85
CA PRO A 208 -11.64 16.97 2.83
C PRO A 208 -11.19 18.26 3.51
N PRO A 209 -10.02 18.26 4.19
CA PRO A 209 -9.48 19.46 4.81
C PRO A 209 -9.10 20.50 3.74
N ARG A 210 -9.77 21.66 3.75
CA ARG A 210 -9.47 22.79 2.87
C ARG A 210 -8.44 23.70 3.54
N GLY A 211 -7.23 23.78 2.99
CA GLY A 211 -6.17 24.71 3.42
C GLY A 211 -5.47 24.37 4.75
N GLU A 212 -6.19 23.95 5.78
CA GLU A 212 -5.61 23.58 7.08
C GLU A 212 -5.25 22.09 7.14
N LYS A 213 -3.97 21.80 7.41
CA LYS A 213 -3.53 20.43 7.66
C LYS A 213 -4.13 19.95 8.98
N ARG A 214 -5.13 19.05 8.92
CA ARG A 214 -5.64 18.38 10.12
C ARG A 214 -4.48 17.77 10.91
N LYS A 215 -4.47 18.01 12.23
CA LYS A 215 -3.51 17.36 13.13
C LYS A 215 -3.70 15.85 13.03
N ASN A 216 -2.60 15.13 12.80
CA ASN A 216 -2.67 13.67 12.72
C ASN A 216 -2.81 13.07 14.12
N VAL A 217 -4.05 12.92 14.58
CA VAL A 217 -4.38 12.26 15.85
C VAL A 217 -4.48 10.76 15.62
N ARG A 218 -3.81 9.96 16.45
CA ARG A 218 -3.96 8.50 16.47
C ARG A 218 -5.07 8.14 17.45
N PHE A 219 -6.02 7.34 16.99
CA PHE A 219 -7.16 6.94 17.80
C PHE A 219 -6.78 5.85 18.79
N ARG A 220 -7.47 5.82 19.94
CA ARG A 220 -7.27 4.79 20.95
C ARG A 220 -8.33 3.70 20.79
N PRO A 221 -7.91 2.43 20.71
CA PRO A 221 -8.85 1.33 20.53
C PRO A 221 -9.63 1.09 21.82
N VAL A 222 -10.95 0.94 21.70
CA VAL A 222 -11.86 0.56 22.80
C VAL A 222 -11.75 -0.94 23.04
N VAL A 223 -11.86 -1.74 21.98
CA VAL A 223 -11.70 -3.20 22.03
C VAL A 223 -10.96 -3.72 20.81
N LYS A 224 -10.23 -4.82 20.98
CA LYS A 224 -9.50 -5.51 19.92
C LYS A 224 -9.85 -6.99 19.91
N PHE A 225 -10.31 -7.46 18.76
CA PHE A 225 -10.45 -8.87 18.45
C PHE A 225 -9.27 -9.30 17.58
N LEU A 226 -8.57 -10.34 18.00
CA LEU A 226 -7.39 -10.85 17.31
C LEU A 226 -7.74 -12.17 16.64
N LEU A 227 -7.55 -12.26 15.33
CA LEU A 227 -7.66 -13.52 14.59
C LEU A 227 -6.27 -14.09 14.37
N PRO A 228 -5.90 -15.18 15.04
CA PRO A 228 -4.64 -15.86 14.76
C PRO A 228 -4.67 -16.49 13.36
N ASP A 229 -3.66 -16.21 12.55
CA ASP A 229 -3.50 -16.89 11.26
C ASP A 229 -2.72 -18.18 11.43
N ALA A 230 -3.44 -19.31 11.42
CA ALA A 230 -2.85 -20.62 11.62
C ALA A 230 -1.81 -20.97 10.53
N GLN A 231 -2.07 -20.60 9.27
CA GLN A 231 -1.16 -20.93 8.17
C GLN A 231 0.13 -20.13 8.26
N LYS A 232 0.03 -18.83 8.51
CA LYS A 232 1.21 -17.97 8.64
C LYS A 232 2.00 -18.28 9.90
N ARG A 233 1.33 -18.56 11.02
CA ARG A 233 1.97 -19.05 12.24
C ARG A 233 2.73 -20.35 12.00
N ARG A 234 2.13 -21.31 11.28
CA ARG A 234 2.80 -22.57 10.91
C ARG A 234 4.05 -22.32 10.07
N ARG A 235 3.97 -21.46 9.04
CA ARG A 235 5.15 -21.08 8.22
C ARG A 235 6.23 -20.42 9.07
N SER A 236 5.87 -19.46 9.93
CA SER A 236 6.82 -18.82 10.84
C SER A 236 7.44 -19.80 11.83
N LEU A 237 6.71 -20.79 12.33
CA LEU A 237 7.28 -21.85 13.17
C LEU A 237 8.27 -22.73 12.40
N ILE A 238 7.97 -23.07 11.14
CA ILE A 238 8.92 -23.81 10.28
C ILE A 238 10.22 -23.04 10.13
N PHE A 239 10.16 -21.74 9.80
CA PHE A 239 11.36 -20.91 9.68
C PHE A 239 12.08 -20.69 11.01
N ALA A 240 11.36 -20.62 12.13
CA ALA A 240 11.98 -20.59 13.46
C ALA A 240 12.70 -21.90 13.77
N GLY A 241 12.13 -23.05 13.39
CA GLY A 241 12.77 -24.36 13.50
C GLY A 241 14.04 -24.47 12.64
N VAL A 242 13.99 -23.99 11.39
CA VAL A 242 15.18 -23.89 10.52
C VAL A 242 16.24 -22.98 11.17
N GLY A 243 15.83 -21.83 11.71
CA GLY A 243 16.72 -20.94 12.46
C GLY A 243 17.39 -21.63 13.64
N LEU A 244 16.62 -22.41 14.43
CA LEU A 244 17.16 -23.18 15.56
C LEU A 244 18.16 -24.26 15.11
N VAL A 245 17.87 -24.97 14.01
CA VAL A 245 18.80 -25.96 13.44
C VAL A 245 20.11 -25.29 13.00
N LEU A 246 20.05 -24.09 12.41
CA LEU A 246 21.24 -23.32 12.03
C LEU A 246 22.03 -22.85 13.26
N ILE A 247 21.38 -22.47 14.36
CA ILE A 247 22.05 -22.12 15.62
C ILE A 247 22.77 -23.34 16.20
N VAL A 248 22.08 -24.47 16.31
CA VAL A 248 22.66 -25.70 16.88
C VAL A 248 23.78 -26.22 15.98
N GLY A 249 23.56 -26.26 14.67
CA GLY A 249 24.57 -26.66 13.69
C GLY A 249 25.79 -25.74 13.70
N GLY A 250 25.59 -24.42 13.76
CA GLY A 250 26.67 -23.44 13.86
C GLY A 250 27.46 -23.57 15.15
N ALA A 251 26.77 -23.75 16.28
CA ALA A 251 27.42 -23.99 17.58
C ALA A 251 28.22 -25.30 17.60
N LEU A 252 27.70 -26.37 17.01
CA LEU A 252 28.41 -27.64 16.88
C LEU A 252 29.65 -27.51 15.99
N ILE A 253 29.54 -26.82 14.85
CA ILE A 253 30.69 -26.56 13.97
C ILE A 253 31.75 -25.73 14.71
N ALA A 254 31.36 -24.67 15.41
CA ALA A 254 32.28 -23.83 16.17
C ALA A 254 32.97 -24.57 17.34
N LEU A 255 32.31 -25.56 17.95
CA LEU A 255 32.86 -26.34 19.07
C LEU A 255 33.72 -27.52 18.62
N PHE A 256 33.33 -28.22 17.56
CA PHE A 256 34.00 -29.46 17.12
C PHE A 256 35.01 -29.25 16.00
N TRP A 257 34.88 -28.18 15.20
CA TRP A 257 35.82 -27.80 14.16
C TRP A 257 36.31 -26.38 14.43
N GLN A 258 37.32 -26.26 15.29
CA GLN A 258 37.93 -24.97 15.65
C GLN A 258 38.47 -24.20 14.42
N ASP A 259 38.84 -24.91 13.35
CA ASP A 259 39.27 -24.33 12.08
C ASP A 259 38.11 -23.65 11.30
N MET A 260 36.85 -23.91 11.66
CA MET A 260 35.62 -23.35 11.05
C MET A 260 34.79 -22.53 12.04
N LEU A 261 35.45 -21.87 12.99
CA LEU A 261 34.80 -21.13 14.07
C LEU A 261 33.96 -19.95 13.55
N LEU A 262 34.40 -19.28 12.50
CA LEU A 262 33.79 -18.12 11.86
C LEU A 262 32.49 -18.47 11.09
N VAL A 263 32.37 -19.60 10.37
CA VAL A 263 31.10 -20.10 9.76
C VAL A 263 30.26 -20.63 10.88
N GLY A 264 30.81 -21.31 11.88
CA GLY A 264 30.05 -21.70 13.06
C GLY A 264 29.34 -20.49 13.70
N VAL A 265 30.07 -19.40 13.92
CA VAL A 265 29.52 -18.13 14.45
C VAL A 265 28.53 -17.50 13.47
N ILE A 266 28.84 -17.44 12.17
CA ILE A 266 27.98 -16.73 11.21
C ILE A 266 26.71 -17.52 10.89
N LEU A 267 26.79 -18.84 10.77
CA LEU A 267 25.63 -19.72 10.67
C LEU A 267 24.74 -19.57 11.90
N SER A 268 25.33 -19.42 13.09
CA SER A 268 24.61 -19.13 14.32
C SER A 268 23.95 -17.75 14.31
N VAL A 269 24.64 -16.71 13.84
CA VAL A 269 24.07 -15.35 13.69
C VAL A 269 22.93 -15.32 12.68
N PHE A 270 23.07 -15.99 11.53
CA PHE A 270 21.98 -16.17 10.55
C PHE A 270 20.82 -16.96 11.15
N GLY A 271 21.11 -18.01 11.91
CA GLY A 271 20.13 -18.78 12.65
C GLY A 271 19.35 -17.94 13.66
N ILE A 272 20.04 -17.10 14.44
CA ILE A 272 19.42 -16.14 15.37
C ILE A 272 18.58 -15.12 14.60
N PHE A 273 19.10 -14.53 13.53
CA PHE A 273 18.35 -13.57 12.71
C PHE A 273 17.06 -14.19 12.16
N LEU A 274 17.14 -15.39 11.59
CA LEU A 274 15.99 -16.14 11.08
C LEU A 274 15.02 -16.49 12.19
N ALA A 275 15.50 -16.96 13.35
CA ALA A 275 14.66 -17.31 14.50
C ALA A 275 13.94 -16.07 15.05
N VAL A 276 14.65 -14.97 15.31
CA VAL A 276 14.08 -13.71 15.79
C VAL A 276 13.09 -13.13 14.80
N ARG A 277 13.46 -13.05 13.52
CA ARG A 277 12.56 -12.56 12.45
C ARG A 277 11.31 -13.42 12.33
N SER A 278 11.45 -14.74 12.47
CA SER A 278 10.33 -15.68 12.41
C SER A 278 9.43 -15.61 13.64
N LEU A 279 10.00 -15.41 14.84
CA LEU A 279 9.26 -15.17 16.07
C LEU A 279 8.48 -13.84 16.02
N ILE A 280 9.10 -12.77 15.51
CA ILE A 280 8.41 -11.50 15.24
C ILE A 280 7.32 -11.71 14.20
N GLY A 281 7.58 -12.49 13.16
CA GLY A 281 6.60 -12.88 12.14
C GLY A 281 5.42 -13.65 12.72
N PHE A 282 5.67 -14.55 13.67
CA PHE A 282 4.68 -15.33 14.39
C PHE A 282 3.83 -14.46 15.33
N ALA A 283 4.46 -13.58 16.10
CA ALA A 283 3.76 -12.62 16.96
C ALA A 283 2.84 -11.70 16.14
N ASN A 284 3.31 -11.26 14.98
CA ASN A 284 2.57 -10.40 14.04
C ASN A 284 1.66 -11.16 13.06
N ALA A 285 1.60 -12.50 13.10
CA ALA A 285 0.69 -13.33 12.31
C ALA A 285 -0.70 -13.37 12.97
N ARG A 286 -1.28 -12.19 13.12
CA ARG A 286 -2.62 -11.98 13.68
C ARG A 286 -3.33 -10.95 12.83
N GLY A 287 -4.50 -11.31 12.32
CA GLY A 287 -5.50 -10.36 11.88
C GLY A 287 -6.02 -9.61 13.10
N MET A 288 -6.45 -8.37 12.90
CA MET A 288 -6.98 -7.53 13.97
C MET A 288 -8.22 -6.82 13.47
N LEU A 289 -9.33 -7.05 14.15
CA LEU A 289 -10.51 -6.21 14.11
C LEU A 289 -10.52 -5.38 15.39
N ALA A 290 -10.47 -4.05 15.27
CA ALA A 290 -10.45 -3.17 16.42
C ALA A 290 -11.53 -2.10 16.28
N PHE A 291 -12.31 -1.91 17.35
CA PHE A 291 -13.33 -0.89 17.44
C PHE A 291 -12.77 0.32 18.19
N TYR A 292 -13.04 1.49 17.65
CA TYR A 292 -12.66 2.80 18.17
C TYR A 292 -13.93 3.62 18.38
N GLU A 293 -13.84 4.69 19.17
CA GLU A 293 -14.98 5.62 19.32
C GLU A 293 -15.32 6.26 17.98
N GLU A 294 -14.32 6.49 17.14
CA GLU A 294 -14.43 7.15 15.84
C GLU A 294 -14.74 6.18 14.69
N GLY A 295 -14.39 4.89 14.81
CA GLY A 295 -14.55 3.97 13.70
C GLY A 295 -14.12 2.51 13.93
N LEU A 296 -14.05 1.76 12.84
CA LEU A 296 -13.65 0.36 12.78
C LEU A 296 -12.33 0.22 12.03
N CYS A 297 -11.38 -0.53 12.59
CA CYS A 297 -10.13 -0.88 11.92
C CYS A 297 -10.10 -2.37 11.62
N TRP A 298 -9.85 -2.72 10.37
CA TRP A 298 -9.50 -4.08 9.97
C TRP A 298 -8.06 -4.14 9.48
N ARG A 299 -7.36 -5.18 9.92
CA ARG A 299 -6.03 -5.52 9.44
C ARG A 299 -5.97 -7.02 9.23
N ASP A 300 -5.85 -7.44 7.98
CA ASP A 300 -5.61 -8.85 7.68
C ASP A 300 -4.17 -9.29 8.03
N SER A 301 -4.03 -10.55 8.42
CA SER A 301 -2.75 -11.19 8.70
C SER A 301 -2.00 -11.49 7.41
N GLY A 302 -1.08 -10.61 7.05
CA GLY A 302 -0.04 -10.94 6.06
C GLY A 302 -0.32 -10.58 4.61
N ARG A 303 -1.41 -9.89 4.32
CA ARG A 303 -1.59 -9.21 3.03
C ARG A 303 -1.01 -7.78 3.03
N ALA A 304 -0.88 -7.21 1.84
CA ALA A 304 -0.32 -5.89 1.57
C ALA A 304 -1.08 -4.79 2.34
N GLU A 305 -0.54 -3.56 2.36
CA GLU A 305 -1.23 -2.42 2.99
C GLU A 305 -2.65 -2.17 2.43
N ALA A 306 -2.95 -2.70 1.23
CA ALA A 306 -4.25 -2.62 0.58
C ALA A 306 -5.41 -3.29 1.35
N ASP A 307 -5.15 -4.32 2.15
CA ASP A 307 -6.18 -5.02 2.93
C ASP A 307 -6.27 -4.51 4.39
N ARG A 308 -5.72 -3.32 4.64
CA ARG A 308 -5.86 -2.61 5.91
C ARG A 308 -6.69 -1.38 5.66
N PHE A 309 -7.79 -1.28 6.40
CA PHE A 309 -8.63 -0.10 6.33
C PHE A 309 -9.07 0.32 7.71
N PHE A 310 -9.29 1.61 7.86
CA PHE A 310 -10.00 2.21 8.97
C PHE A 310 -11.15 3.02 8.40
N LEU A 311 -12.38 2.61 8.75
CA LEU A 311 -13.61 3.28 8.37
C LEU A 311 -14.13 4.04 9.56
N LYS A 312 -14.50 5.31 9.37
CA LYS A 312 -15.19 6.07 10.43
C LYS A 312 -16.64 5.61 10.51
N TRP A 313 -17.25 5.68 11.70
CA TRP A 313 -18.67 5.35 11.85
C TRP A 313 -19.59 6.22 10.99
N GLN A 314 -19.16 7.45 10.69
CA GLN A 314 -19.88 8.37 9.79
C GLN A 314 -19.91 7.89 8.32
N GLU A 315 -19.01 6.98 7.93
CA GLU A 315 -18.94 6.42 6.58
C GLU A 315 -19.74 5.11 6.48
N VAL A 316 -20.10 4.49 7.61
CA VAL A 316 -20.80 3.21 7.67
C VAL A 316 -22.29 3.47 7.78
N GLU A 317 -23.05 3.03 6.79
CA GLU A 317 -24.51 3.15 6.78
C GLU A 317 -25.15 2.06 7.63
N ARG A 318 -24.65 0.82 7.50
CA ARG A 318 -25.12 -0.34 8.26
C ARG A 318 -24.09 -1.45 8.31
N MET A 319 -24.28 -2.37 9.24
CA MET A 319 -23.47 -3.56 9.44
C MET A 319 -24.33 -4.81 9.53
N THR A 320 -24.04 -5.79 8.68
CA THR A 320 -24.80 -7.04 8.56
C THR A 320 -23.88 -8.26 8.57
N ILE A 321 -24.44 -9.43 8.82
CA ILE A 321 -23.73 -10.70 8.65
C ILE A 321 -24.13 -11.28 7.28
N GLU A 322 -23.17 -11.36 6.37
CA GLU A 322 -23.37 -11.95 5.05
C GLU A 322 -22.66 -13.30 4.95
N LYS A 323 -23.29 -14.24 4.24
CA LYS A 323 -22.70 -15.54 3.94
C LYS A 323 -22.23 -15.56 2.50
N VAL A 324 -20.91 -15.52 2.30
CA VAL A 324 -20.27 -15.56 0.98
C VAL A 324 -19.44 -16.84 0.88
N GLN A 325 -19.72 -17.68 -0.13
CA GLN A 325 -18.98 -18.94 -0.37
C GLN A 325 -18.82 -19.81 0.88
N ASP A 326 -19.94 -20.05 1.58
CA ASP A 326 -20.02 -20.81 2.83
C ASP A 326 -19.24 -20.27 4.04
N LYS A 327 -18.70 -19.06 3.95
CA LYS A 327 -18.06 -18.36 5.07
C LYS A 327 -18.91 -17.16 5.47
N ARG A 328 -18.94 -16.89 6.78
CA ARG A 328 -19.62 -15.74 7.35
C ARG A 328 -18.67 -14.55 7.42
N TYR A 329 -19.18 -13.41 7.00
CA TYR A 329 -18.49 -12.13 7.00
C TYR A 329 -19.36 -11.09 7.71
N LEU A 330 -18.72 -10.26 8.51
CA LEU A 330 -19.26 -8.98 8.93
C LEU A 330 -19.09 -7.99 7.77
N ALA A 331 -20.19 -7.64 7.13
CA ALA A 331 -20.24 -6.69 6.04
C ALA A 331 -20.50 -5.28 6.57
N ALA A 332 -19.52 -4.37 6.41
CA ALA A 332 -19.73 -2.94 6.63
C ALA A 332 -20.17 -2.32 5.31
N VAL A 333 -21.43 -1.90 5.23
CA VAL A 333 -22.00 -1.27 4.04
C VAL A 333 -21.78 0.23 4.13
N CYS A 334 -21.13 0.78 3.10
CA CYS A 334 -20.89 2.20 2.91
C CYS A 334 -21.49 2.62 1.57
N ALA A 335 -21.72 3.92 1.37
CA ALA A 335 -22.25 4.49 0.13
C ALA A 335 -21.47 4.09 -1.13
N TYR A 336 -20.16 3.84 -0.98
CA TYR A 336 -19.23 3.55 -2.07
C TYR A 336 -18.76 2.08 -2.09
N GLY A 337 -19.45 1.18 -1.38
CA GLY A 337 -19.17 -0.25 -1.43
C GLY A 337 -19.33 -0.98 -0.11
N THR A 338 -19.14 -2.29 -0.13
CA THR A 338 -19.25 -3.16 1.05
C THR A 338 -17.90 -3.76 1.40
N TYR A 339 -17.50 -3.59 2.66
CA TYR A 339 -16.26 -4.16 3.19
C TYR A 339 -16.56 -5.45 3.96
N HIS A 340 -16.11 -6.58 3.41
CA HIS A 340 -16.29 -7.89 4.03
C HIS A 340 -15.14 -8.22 4.98
N ILE A 341 -15.45 -8.30 6.27
CA ILE A 341 -14.52 -8.68 7.34
C ILE A 341 -14.87 -10.11 7.77
N PRO A 342 -13.93 -11.06 7.85
CA PRO A 342 -14.23 -12.39 8.37
C PRO A 342 -14.91 -12.31 9.75
N GLU A 343 -16.00 -13.06 9.94
CA GLU A 343 -16.71 -13.06 11.23
C GLU A 343 -15.75 -13.43 12.37
N VAL A 344 -15.73 -12.60 13.40
CA VAL A 344 -14.96 -12.85 14.62
C VAL A 344 -15.92 -13.10 15.75
N ALA A 345 -15.72 -14.21 16.48
CA ALA A 345 -16.57 -14.57 17.61
C ALA A 345 -16.68 -13.41 18.61
N GLY A 346 -17.91 -13.02 18.93
CA GLY A 346 -18.24 -11.92 19.85
C GLY A 346 -18.09 -10.50 19.28
N ALA A 347 -17.58 -10.31 18.05
CA ALA A 347 -17.43 -8.97 17.49
C ALA A 347 -18.77 -8.33 17.09
N TYR A 348 -19.69 -9.11 16.50
CA TYR A 348 -21.02 -8.61 16.14
C TYR A 348 -21.89 -8.37 17.39
N GLU A 349 -21.86 -9.27 18.36
CA GLU A 349 -22.53 -9.08 19.66
C GLU A 349 -22.03 -7.83 20.41
N TYR A 350 -20.73 -7.55 20.32
CA TYR A 350 -20.16 -6.32 20.87
C TYR A 350 -20.65 -5.09 20.10
N LEU A 351 -20.66 -5.16 18.76
CA LEU A 351 -21.16 -4.07 17.91
C LEU A 351 -22.62 -3.75 18.21
N GLN A 352 -23.49 -4.75 18.38
CA GLN A 352 -24.89 -4.56 18.76
C GLN A 352 -25.04 -3.80 20.09
N LYS A 353 -24.12 -3.99 21.04
CA LYS A 353 -24.12 -3.25 22.31
C LYS A 353 -23.51 -1.86 22.19
N PHE A 354 -22.47 -1.71 21.37
CA PHE A 354 -21.70 -0.47 21.26
C PHE A 354 -22.35 0.56 20.31
N ARG A 355 -22.93 0.09 19.21
CA ARG A 355 -23.60 0.87 18.16
C ARG A 355 -24.82 0.09 17.61
N PRO A 356 -25.90 -0.05 18.40
CA PRO A 356 -27.10 -0.77 17.96
C PRO A 356 -27.72 -0.15 16.70
N GLU A 357 -27.66 1.18 16.57
CA GLU A 357 -28.22 1.95 15.45
C GLU A 357 -27.69 1.54 14.07
N LEU A 358 -26.48 0.96 14.00
CA LEU A 358 -25.84 0.54 12.76
C LEU A 358 -26.08 -0.95 12.45
N CYS A 359 -26.67 -1.71 13.37
CA CYS A 359 -26.93 -3.14 13.16
C CYS A 359 -28.35 -3.32 12.63
N GLU A 360 -28.52 -4.01 11.50
CA GLU A 360 -29.85 -4.51 11.12
C GLU A 360 -30.25 -5.65 12.06
N GLU A 361 -31.54 -5.74 12.41
CA GLU A 361 -32.13 -6.82 13.23
C GLU A 361 -32.08 -8.19 12.54
#